data_AF-A0A3N5GND9-F1
#
_entry.id   AF-A0A3N5GND9-F1
#
_cell.length_a   1.000
_cell.length_b   1.000
_cell.length_c   1.000
_cell.angle_alpha   90.00
_cell.angle_beta   90.00
_cell.angle_gamma   90.00
#
_symmetry.space_group_name_H-M   'P 1'
#
loop_
_entity.id
_entity.type
_entity.pdbx_description
1 polymer ?
#
loop_
_entity_poly.entity_id
_entity_poly.type
_entity_poly.pdbx_seq_one_letter_code
_entity_poly.pdbx_strand_id
1 'polypeptide(L)'
;MLPEYNFTGQKGVRGKHARAMREGYTVTIHQKDGTTLVQNFTLQDSAIVLDQDVRAYVPGSESVNRALRSLIALIPEKRQNVGEGKA
;
A
#
# COMPACT_ATOMS: atom_id res chain seq x y z
N MET A 1 -1.85 6.39 36.23
CA MET A 1 -2.19 6.46 34.79
C MET A 1 -2.94 7.77 34.59
N LEU A 2 -2.50 8.65 33.69
CA LEU A 2 -3.26 9.89 33.43
C LEU A 2 -4.63 9.51 32.85
N PRO A 3 -5.70 10.29 33.13
CA PRO A 3 -7.06 9.97 32.68
C PRO A 3 -7.16 9.73 31.17
N GLU A 4 -6.39 10.47 30.38
CA GLU A 4 -6.32 10.39 28.91
C GLU A 4 -5.80 9.05 28.36
N TYR A 5 -5.06 8.27 29.17
CA TYR A 5 -4.60 6.94 28.78
C TYR A 5 -5.45 5.81 29.39
N ASN A 6 -6.55 6.10 30.09
CA ASN A 6 -7.35 5.06 30.72
C ASN A 6 -8.20 4.30 29.68
N PHE A 7 -7.68 3.16 29.21
CA PHE A 7 -8.38 2.27 28.27
C PHE A 7 -9.22 1.19 28.98
N THR A 8 -9.47 1.31 30.29
CA THR A 8 -10.25 0.31 31.05
C THR A 8 -11.66 0.17 30.45
N GLY A 9 -12.07 -1.06 30.14
CA GLY A 9 -13.38 -1.35 29.52
C GLY A 9 -13.42 -1.16 28.00
N GLN A 10 -12.36 -0.65 27.37
CA GLN A 10 -12.28 -0.53 25.91
C GLN A 10 -11.66 -1.79 25.28
N LYS A 11 -12.35 -2.39 24.32
CA LYS A 11 -11.81 -3.50 23.53
C LYS A 11 -11.04 -2.94 22.33
N GLY A 12 -9.71 -3.05 22.36
CA GLY A 12 -8.86 -2.66 21.24
C GLY A 12 -9.12 -3.51 20.00
N VAL A 13 -9.24 -2.87 18.84
CA VAL A 13 -9.36 -3.54 17.53
C VAL A 13 -7.99 -3.52 16.85
N ARG A 14 -7.38 -4.70 16.69
CA ARG A 14 -6.10 -4.85 15.98
C ARG A 14 -6.30 -4.53 14.49
N GLY A 15 -5.41 -3.70 13.94
CA GLY A 15 -5.40 -3.39 12.51
C GLY A 15 -6.52 -2.46 12.02
N LYS A 16 -7.27 -1.79 12.91
CA LYS A 16 -8.41 -0.92 12.56
C LYS A 16 -8.13 0.08 11.42
N HIS A 17 -6.90 0.61 11.37
CA HIS A 17 -6.49 1.65 10.42
C HIS A 17 -5.45 1.16 9.41
N ALA A 18 -5.14 -0.14 9.40
CA ALA A 18 -4.04 -0.69 8.59
C ALA A 18 -4.25 -0.47 7.09
N ARG A 19 -5.48 -0.65 6.60
CA ARG A 19 -5.81 -0.44 5.18
C ARG A 19 -5.71 1.05 4.79
N ALA A 20 -6.28 1.94 5.61
CA ALA A 20 -6.27 3.38 5.35
C ALA A 20 -4.85 3.96 5.35
N MET A 21 -3.98 3.48 6.25
CA MET A 21 -2.59 3.93 6.32
C MET A 21 -1.74 3.51 5.10
N ARG A 22 -2.20 2.60 4.24
CA ARG A 22 -1.49 2.23 3.01
C ARG A 22 -1.57 3.30 1.92
N GLU A 23 -2.59 4.15 1.95
CA GLU A 23 -2.76 5.28 1.02
C GLU A 23 -1.79 6.43 1.33
N GLY A 24 -1.07 6.31 2.43
CA GLY A 24 -0.17 7.30 2.97
C GLY A 24 -0.83 8.12 4.07
N TYR A 25 0.01 8.67 4.95
CA TYR A 25 -0.46 9.47 6.08
C TYR A 25 0.60 10.49 6.49
N THR A 26 0.13 11.56 7.12
CA THR A 26 1.00 12.58 7.71
C THR A 26 1.02 12.40 9.22
N VAL A 27 2.21 12.37 9.80
CA VAL A 27 2.41 12.40 11.25
C VAL A 27 2.84 13.81 11.63
N THR A 28 2.05 14.45 12.49
CA THR A 28 2.35 15.75 13.07
C THR A 28 2.73 15.55 14.53
N ILE A 29 3.98 15.88 14.88
CA ILE A 29 4.51 15.77 16.25
C ILE A 29 4.66 17.18 16.82
N HIS A 30 3.88 17.48 17.85
CA HIS A 30 4.02 18.72 18.61
C HIS A 30 5.05 18.53 19.72
N GLN A 31 6.13 19.30 19.66
CA GLN A 31 7.23 19.23 20.61
C GLN A 31 6.99 20.17 21.79
N LYS A 32 7.68 19.91 22.90
CA LYS A 32 7.56 20.71 24.13
C LYS A 32 8.11 22.13 23.98
N ASP A 33 9.01 22.34 23.02
CA ASP A 33 9.59 23.64 22.69
C ASP A 33 8.67 24.51 21.80
N GLY A 34 7.47 24.01 21.48
CA GLY A 34 6.49 24.69 20.62
C GLY A 34 6.73 24.45 19.12
N THR A 35 7.78 23.75 18.73
CA THR A 35 8.00 23.38 17.33
C THR A 35 7.10 22.22 16.92
N THR A 36 6.79 22.13 15.63
CA THR A 36 5.99 21.03 15.08
C THR A 36 6.80 20.32 13.99
N LEU A 37 7.01 19.02 14.14
CA LEU A 37 7.62 18.17 13.11
C LEU A 37 6.51 17.52 12.29
N VAL A 38 6.51 17.75 10.98
CA VAL A 38 5.57 17.13 10.04
C VAL A 38 6.34 16.10 9.20
N GLN A 39 5.94 14.84 9.31
CA GLN A 39 6.53 13.75 8.54
C GLN A 39 5.48 13.13 7.62
N ASN A 40 5.74 13.18 6.32
CA ASN A 40 4.85 12.62 5.30
C ASN A 40 5.31 11.21 4.96
N PHE A 41 4.44 10.24 5.20
CA PHE A 41 4.59 8.85 4.78
C PHE A 41 3.63 8.62 3.62
N THR A 42 3.89 9.25 2.48
CA THR A 42 3.16 8.98 1.25
C THR A 42 3.89 7.92 0.44
N LEU A 43 3.14 6.95 -0.10
CA LEU A 43 3.61 6.18 -1.24
C LEU A 43 3.77 7.18 -2.39
N GLN A 44 4.94 7.17 -3.05
CA GLN A 44 5.05 7.81 -4.36
C GLN A 44 4.00 7.16 -5.28
N ASP A 45 3.42 7.88 -6.24
CA ASP A 45 2.29 7.41 -7.07
C ASP A 45 2.52 6.03 -7.74
N SER A 46 3.79 5.62 -7.90
CA SER A 46 4.20 4.35 -8.50
C SER A 46 4.73 3.31 -7.51
N ALA A 47 4.69 3.59 -6.21
CA ALA A 47 5.17 2.69 -5.16
C ALA A 47 4.08 1.69 -4.77
N ILE A 48 4.41 0.40 -4.75
CA ILE A 48 3.50 -0.69 -4.34
C ILE A 48 4.05 -1.28 -3.05
N VAL A 49 3.21 -1.31 -2.00
CA VAL A 49 3.53 -2.01 -0.76
C VAL A 49 3.12 -3.46 -0.88
N LEU A 50 4.09 -4.36 -0.72
CA LEU A 50 3.82 -5.79 -0.62
C LEU A 50 3.45 -6.14 0.81
N ASP A 51 2.44 -6.98 0.98
CA ASP A 51 2.14 -7.58 2.26
C ASP A 51 3.25 -8.55 2.70
N GLN A 52 3.34 -8.80 4.02
CA GLN A 52 4.46 -9.53 4.62
C GLN A 52 4.59 -10.96 4.10
N ASP A 53 3.46 -11.62 3.86
CA ASP A 53 3.37 -12.95 3.27
C ASP A 53 3.83 -12.97 1.81
N VAL A 54 3.48 -11.95 1.02
CA VAL A 54 3.91 -11.81 -0.38
C VAL A 54 5.42 -11.54 -0.48
N ARG A 55 5.98 -10.76 0.45
CA ARG A 55 7.42 -10.43 0.48
C ARG A 55 8.32 -11.66 0.60
N ALA A 56 7.83 -12.75 1.20
CA ALA A 56 8.56 -14.01 1.29
C ALA A 56 8.85 -14.64 -0.09
N TYR A 57 7.97 -14.40 -1.07
CA TYR A 57 8.09 -14.93 -2.43
C TYR A 57 8.63 -13.90 -3.42
N VAL A 58 8.37 -12.62 -3.15
CA VAL A 58 8.68 -11.51 -4.06
C VAL A 58 9.49 -10.45 -3.31
N PRO A 59 10.80 -10.68 -3.11
CA PRO A 59 11.61 -9.89 -2.15
C PRO A 59 11.89 -8.46 -2.61
N GLY A 60 11.63 -8.11 -3.87
CA GLY A 60 11.93 -6.80 -4.42
C GLY A 60 11.30 -6.54 -5.80
N SER A 61 11.45 -5.31 -6.28
CA SER A 61 10.80 -4.79 -7.49
C SER A 61 11.12 -5.58 -8.76
N GLU A 62 12.34 -6.11 -8.90
CA GLU A 62 12.71 -6.93 -10.06
C GLU A 62 11.91 -8.24 -10.09
N SER A 63 11.77 -8.91 -8.93
CA SER A 63 10.99 -10.14 -8.80
C SER A 63 9.49 -9.89 -9.05
N VAL A 64 8.96 -8.77 -8.53
CA VAL A 64 7.57 -8.34 -8.79
C VAL A 64 7.33 -8.18 -10.28
N ASN A 65 8.18 -7.40 -10.94
CA ASN A 65 8.04 -7.12 -12.37
C ASN A 65 8.18 -8.38 -13.22
N ARG A 66 9.08 -9.31 -12.83
CA ARG A 66 9.22 -10.60 -13.51
C ARG A 66 7.94 -11.43 -13.39
N ALA A 67 7.38 -11.56 -12.18
CA ALA A 67 6.16 -12.30 -11.95
C ALA A 67 4.97 -11.72 -12.73
N LEU A 68 4.79 -10.39 -12.68
CA LEU A 68 3.72 -9.71 -13.40
C LEU A 68 3.85 -9.86 -14.93
N ARG A 69 5.07 -9.75 -15.48
CA ARG A 69 5.31 -9.98 -16.91
C ARG A 69 5.02 -11.42 -17.33
N SER A 70 5.40 -12.40 -16.50
CA SER A 70 5.05 -13.81 -16.76
C SER A 70 3.53 -14.02 -16.77
N LEU A 71 2.80 -13.39 -15.86
CA LEU A 71 1.33 -13.45 -15.87
C LEU A 71 0.73 -12.78 -17.10
N ILE A 72 1.24 -11.61 -17.51
CA ILE A 72 0.82 -10.93 -18.74
C ILE A 72 1.03 -11.82 -19.96
N ALA A 73 2.17 -12.52 -20.05
CA ALA A 73 2.47 -13.42 -21.16
C ALA A 73 1.56 -14.66 -21.23
N LEU A 74 0.97 -15.05 -20.11
CA LEU A 74 0.04 -16.19 -20.03
C LEU A 74 -1.40 -15.81 -20.36
N ILE A 75 -1.74 -14.52 -20.31
CA ILE A 75 -3.06 -14.04 -20.71
C ILE A 75 -3.10 -14.07 -22.24
N PRO A 76 -3.92 -14.92 -22.87
CA PRO A 76 -4.04 -14.91 -24.32
C PRO A 76 -4.51 -13.52 -24.74
N GLU A 77 -3.75 -12.87 -25.62
CA GLU A 77 -4.15 -11.59 -26.18
C GLU A 77 -5.58 -11.74 -26.69
N LYS A 78 -6.48 -10.89 -26.19
CA LYS A 78 -7.81 -10.72 -26.75
C LYS A 78 -7.56 -10.38 -28.22
N ARG A 79 -7.65 -11.38 -29.10
CA ARG A 79 -7.55 -11.21 -30.55
C ARG A 79 -8.53 -10.10 -30.89
N GLN A 80 -7.99 -8.92 -31.17
CA GLN A 80 -8.79 -7.87 -31.78
C GLN A 80 -9.21 -8.48 -33.11
N ASN A 81 -10.48 -8.84 -33.21
CA ASN A 81 -11.10 -9.20 -34.47
C ASN A 81 -10.93 -7.98 -35.38
N VAL A 82 -9.88 -7.97 -36.19
CA VAL A 82 -9.81 -7.14 -37.38
C VAL A 82 -10.74 -7.82 -38.38
N GLY A 83 -12.03 -7.54 -38.20
CA GLY A 83 -13.06 -7.84 -39.18
C GLY A 83 -12.76 -7.04 -40.44
N GLU A 84 -12.65 -7.79 -41.53
CA GLU A 84 -12.72 -7.38 -42.93
C GLU A 84 -13.45 -6.05 -43.18
N GLY A 85 -12.70 -5.08 -43.71
CA GLY A 85 -13.24 -4.02 -44.55
C GLY A 85 -12.59 -4.14 -45.92
N LYS A 86 -13.08 -5.08 -46.75
CA LYS A 86 -12.88 -4.99 -48.19
C LYS A 86 -13.74 -3.84 -48.71
N ALA A 87 -13.11 -2.87 -49.38
CA ALA A 87 -13.74 -1.96 -50.32
C ALA A 87 -12.81 -1.80 -51.52
#